data_AF-K5W7Y8-F1
#
_entry.id   AF-K5W7Y8-F1
#
_cell.length_a   1.000
_cell.length_b   1.000
_cell.length_c   1.000
_cell.angle_alpha   90.00
_cell.angle_beta   90.00
_cell.angle_gamma   90.00
#
_symmetry.space_group_name_H-M   'P 1'
#
loop_
_entity.id
_entity.type
_entity.pdbx_description
1 polymer ?
#
loop_
_entity_poly.entity_id
_entity_poly.type
_entity_poly.pdbx_seq_one_letter_code
_entity_poly.pdbx_strand_id
1 'polypeptide(L)' 'MDELTNYQFYKKVFSRYFCPVCGVELFETKPSENMVGVHVRTVDGIDVAKLTREPFDGATLL' A
#
# COMPACT_ATOMS: atom_id res chain seq x y z
N MET A 1 1.95 -14.53 -4.71
CA MET A 1 0.89 -13.57 -4.29
C MET A 1 -0.27 -14.28 -3.61
N ASP A 2 -0.46 -15.59 -3.82
CA ASP A 2 -1.55 -16.38 -3.25
C ASP A 2 -1.50 -16.50 -1.70
N GLU A 3 -0.36 -16.13 -1.10
CA GLU A 3 -0.17 -16.07 0.35
C GLU A 3 -0.65 -14.75 0.97
N LEU A 4 -1.05 -13.76 0.16
CA LEU A 4 -1.51 -12.45 0.62
C LEU A 4 -3.01 -12.29 0.38
N THR A 5 -3.69 -11.68 1.34
CA THR A 5 -5.08 -11.24 1.12
C THR A 5 -5.09 -10.04 0.20
N ASN A 6 -5.83 -10.12 -0.90
CA ASN A 6 -6.05 -9.00 -1.79
C ASN A 6 -7.39 -8.31 -1.48
N TYR A 7 -7.38 -6.98 -1.46
CA TYR A 7 -8.57 -6.17 -1.30
C TYR A 7 -8.60 -5.02 -2.31
N GLN A 8 -9.79 -4.79 -2.87
CA GLN A 8 -10.08 -3.68 -3.78
C GLN A 8 -11.33 -2.95 -3.29
N PHE A 9 -11.31 -1.62 -3.38
CA PHE A 9 -12.41 -0.75 -2.94
C PHE A 9 -12.89 0.19 -4.05
N TYR A 10 -14.15 0.64 -3.97
CA TYR A 10 -14.78 1.59 -4.88
C TYR A 10 -14.56 1.24 -6.38
N LYS A 11 -13.99 2.14 -7.19
CA LYS A 11 -13.66 1.95 -8.62
C LYS A 11 -12.64 0.84 -8.89
N LYS A 12 -12.13 0.15 -7.86
CA LYS A 12 -11.17 -0.96 -7.94
C LYS A 12 -9.89 -0.62 -8.74
N VAL A 13 -9.49 0.65 -8.67
CA VAL A 13 -8.30 1.16 -9.38
C VAL A 13 -7.00 0.74 -8.66
N PHE A 14 -7.09 0.54 -7.35
CA PHE A 14 -5.99 0.08 -6.50
C PHE A 14 -6.25 -1.35 -6.03
N SER A 15 -5.20 -2.17 -6.08
CA SER A 15 -5.17 -3.51 -5.49
C SER A 15 -4.23 -3.50 -4.28
N ARG A 16 -4.79 -3.71 -3.09
CA ARG A 16 -4.05 -3.66 -1.82
C ARG A 16 -3.79 -5.07 -1.30
N TYR A 17 -2.57 -5.34 -0.83
CA TYR A 17 -2.14 -6.67 -0.43
C TYR A 17 -1.71 -6.68 1.04
N PHE A 18 -2.34 -7.57 1.81
CA PHE A 18 -2.19 -7.66 3.26
C PHE A 18 -1.69 -9.04 3.66
N CYS A 19 -0.96 -9.10 4.78
CA CYS A 19 -0.68 -10.37 5.45
C CYS A 19 -2.01 -10.94 6.02
N PRO A 20 -2.41 -12.18 5.67
CA PRO A 20 -3.64 -12.78 6.17
C PRO A 20 -3.60 -13.11 7.67
N VAL A 21 -2.41 -13.13 8.28
CA VAL A 21 -2.22 -13.50 9.68
C VAL A 21 -2.29 -12.29 10.61
N CYS A 22 -1.55 -11.22 10.29
CA CYS A 22 -1.47 -10.03 11.15
C CYS A 22 -2.24 -8.81 10.61
N GLY A 23 -2.74 -8.86 9.37
CA GLY A 23 -3.53 -7.78 8.76
C GLY A 23 -2.72 -6.57 8.29
N VAL A 24 -1.39 -6.60 8.37
CA VAL A 24 -0.53 -5.49 7.90
C VAL A 24 -0.56 -5.41 6.37
N GLU A 25 -0.83 -4.21 5.84
CA GLU A 25 -0.67 -3.90 4.42
C GLU A 25 0.81 -3.83 4.07
N LEU A 26 1.22 -4.58 3.04
CA LEU A 26 2.61 -4.61 2.58
C LEU A 26 2.82 -3.65 1.41
N PHE A 27 1.93 -3.72 0.42
CA PHE A 27 1.99 -2.87 -0.77
C PHE A 27 0.62 -2.77 -1.45
N GLU A 28 0.51 -1.76 -2.30
CA GLU A 28 -0.61 -1.60 -3.23
C GLU A 28 -0.10 -1.37 -4.66
N THR A 29 -0.90 -1.76 -5.64
CA THR A 29 -0.62 -1.52 -7.06
C THR A 29 -1.75 -0.72 -7.71
N LYS A 30 -1.38 0.16 -8.64
CA LYS A 30 -2.30 0.85 -9.55
C LYS A 30 -1.91 0.50 -10.99
N PRO A 31 -2.45 -0.59 -11.56
CA PRO A 31 -1.98 -1.13 -12.84
C PRO A 31 -2.04 -0.13 -13.99
N SER A 32 -3.05 0.75 -14.01
CA SER A 32 -3.24 1.76 -15.06
C SER A 32 -2.09 2.77 -15.16
N GLU A 33 -1.33 2.96 -14.07
CA GLU A 33 -0.24 3.93 -13.99
C GLU A 33 1.12 3.26 -13.74
N ASN A 34 1.19 1.92 -13.81
CA ASN A 34 2.38 1.14 -13.48
C ASN A 34 3.02 1.57 -12.13
N MET A 35 2.18 1.91 -11.16
CA MET A 35 2.59 2.43 -9.85
C MET A 35 2.53 1.32 -8.78
N VAL A 36 3.52 1.30 -7.90
CA VAL A 36 3.54 0.47 -6.68
C VAL A 36 3.78 1.36 -5.47
N GLY A 37 2.86 1.31 -4.51
CA GLY A 37 3.05 1.91 -3.18
C GLY A 37 3.52 0.84 -2.20
N VAL A 38 4.59 1.10 -1.45
CA VAL A 38 5.16 0.14 -0.48
C VAL A 38 5.05 0.70 0.93
N HIS A 39 4.61 -0.13 1.87
CA HIS A 39 4.57 0.26 3.27
C HIS A 39 5.97 0.27 3.87
N VAL A 40 6.62 1.44 3.88
CA VAL A 40 8.02 1.60 4.31
C VAL A 40 8.34 1.13 5.73
N ARG A 41 7.33 1.00 6.62
CA ARG A 41 7.50 0.44 7.98
C ARG A 41 7.76 -1.08 7.98
N THR A 42 7.53 -1.75 6.86
CA THR A 42 7.75 -3.20 6.70
C THR A 42 9.09 -3.53 6.05
N VAL A 43 9.89 -2.50 5.74
CA VAL A 43 11.19 -2.65 5.09
C VAL A 43 12.30 -2.49 6.13
N ASP A 44 13.07 -3.56 6.33
CA ASP A 44 14.19 -3.55 7.25
C ASP A 44 15.25 -2.51 6.85
N GLY A 45 15.80 -1.82 7.85
CA GLY A 45 16.83 -0.80 7.66
C GLY A 45 16.31 0.60 7.31
N ILE A 46 15.00 0.81 7.15
CA ILE A 46 14.42 2.15 6.96
C ILE A 46 14.07 2.79 8.31
N ASP A 47 14.68 3.94 8.58
CA ASP A 47 14.32 4.80 9.72
C ASP A 47 13.19 5.77 9.33
N VAL A 48 11.96 5.36 9.61
CA VAL A 48 10.74 6.14 9.30
C VAL A 48 10.60 7.45 10.09
N ALA A 49 11.43 7.68 11.10
CA ALA A 49 11.47 8.95 11.83
C ALA A 49 12.27 10.02 11.07
N LYS A 50 13.18 9.61 10.17
CA LYS A 50 13.99 10.53 9.35
C LYS A 50 13.34 10.90 8.02
N LEU A 51 12.23 10.25 7.65
CA LEU A 51 11.52 10.54 6.42
C LEU A 51 10.64 11.78 6.56
N THR A 52 10.74 12.70 5.60
CA THR A 52 9.76 13.78 5.43
C THR A 52 8.43 13.17 5.00
N ARG A 53 7.35 13.51 5.72
CA ARG A 53 6.01 12.99 5.47
C ARG A 53 5.20 14.07 4.77
N GLU A 54 4.70 13.76 3.59
CA GLU A 54 3.72 14.59 2.89
C GLU A 54 2.35 13.96 3.07
N PRO A 55 1.43 14.60 3.82
CA PRO A 55 0.07 14.12 3.94
C PRO A 55 -0.59 14.09 2.56
N PHE A 56 -1.24 12.98 2.25
CA PHE A 56 -1.92 12.78 0.99
C PHE A 56 -3.40 12.51 1.24
N ASP A 57 -4.26 13.28 0.56
CA ASP A 57 -5.70 13.12 0.66
C ASP A 57 -6.20 12.02 -0.31
N GLY A 58 -6.48 10.85 0.25
CA GLY A 58 -7.02 9.73 -0.51
C GLY A 58 -8.48 9.91 -0.96
N ALA A 59 -9.24 10.87 -0.39
CA ALA A 59 -10.64 11.05 -0.72
C ALA A 59 -10.85 11.71 -2.09
N THR A 60 -9.90 12.53 -2.55
CA THR A 60 -9.95 13.25 -3.83
C THR A 60 -9.23 12.53 -4.97
N LEU A 61 -8.64 11.36 -4.71
CA LEU A 61 -7.81 10.62 -5.66
C LEU A 61 -8.60 9.89 -6.76
N LEU A 62 -9.89 9.62 -6.57
CA LEU A 62 -10.67 8.68 -7.38
C LEU A 62 -11.86 9.30 -8.11
#